data_AF-A0A966L8R1-F1
#
_entry.id   AF-A0A966L8R1-F1
#
_cell.length_a   1.000
_cell.length_b   1.000
_cell.length_c   1.000
_cell.angle_alpha   90.00
_cell.angle_beta   90.00
_cell.angle_gamma   90.00
#
_symmetry.space_group_name_H-M   'P 1'
#
loop_
_entity.id
_entity.type
_entity.pdbx_description
1 polymer ?
#
loop_
_entity_poly.entity_id
_entity_poly.type
_entity_poly.pdbx_seq_one_letter_code
_entity_poly.pdbx_strand_id
1 'polypeptide(L)'
;MKKQALALMSVLLIVGCSNSVSTRPTTISPSGDACTKEAKICPDGSTVSRTQANCEFAACPTSETSAENTQSFIDEAQNVEFMYSDSFQTNYVEAQDWPPLIIVSNADFSCESGGNEIKPEGETVQRNLNGSPFCITTQSEGAAGSTYSNYTYKTEKEDKLVIFEFTLRFAQCMNYDEPEQMDCLNEQKRIKPDNIIMDITDSVQFSSHPFPTDQDLN
;
A
#
# COMPACT_ATOMS: atom_id res chain seq x y z
N MET A 1 -44.35 -18.00 54.60
CA MET A 1 -44.38 -19.39 55.13
C MET A 1 -45.76 -20.00 54.88
N LYS A 2 -45.91 -20.88 53.89
CA LYS A 2 -46.97 -21.90 53.82
C LYS A 2 -46.32 -23.17 53.26
N LYS A 3 -46.45 -24.23 54.05
CA LYS A 3 -45.88 -25.57 53.87
C LYS A 3 -46.87 -26.46 53.10
N GLN A 4 -46.37 -27.65 52.73
CA GLN A 4 -47.08 -28.91 52.41
C GLN A 4 -47.47 -29.07 50.94
N ALA A 5 -47.35 -30.24 50.28
CA ALA A 5 -46.70 -31.52 50.57
C ALA A 5 -46.77 -32.38 49.29
N LEU A 6 -45.79 -33.30 49.15
CA LEU A 6 -45.69 -34.39 48.18
C LEU A 6 -46.87 -35.40 48.22
N ALA A 7 -47.23 -35.99 47.07
CA ALA A 7 -47.70 -37.39 46.92
C ALA A 7 -47.60 -37.80 45.42
N LEU A 8 -46.66 -38.69 45.04
CA LEU A 8 -46.80 -40.15 44.79
C LEU A 8 -47.47 -40.49 43.44
N MET A 9 -46.70 -40.89 42.42
CA MET A 9 -46.27 -42.26 42.06
C MET A 9 -47.26 -42.98 41.12
N SER A 10 -46.90 -43.08 39.84
CA SER A 10 -47.34 -44.17 38.97
C SER A 10 -46.19 -44.57 38.05
N VAL A 11 -45.58 -45.70 38.44
CA VAL A 11 -44.63 -46.49 37.65
C VAL A 11 -45.40 -47.10 36.48
N LEU A 12 -44.96 -46.86 35.25
CA LEU A 12 -45.21 -47.78 34.13
C LEU A 12 -43.86 -48.18 33.51
N LEU A 13 -43.50 -49.44 33.74
CA LEU A 13 -42.47 -50.17 33.02
C LEU A 13 -42.95 -50.38 31.58
N ILE A 14 -42.19 -49.87 30.60
CA ILE A 14 -42.27 -50.37 29.23
C ILE A 14 -40.86 -50.73 28.80
N VAL A 15 -40.55 -52.02 28.93
CA VAL A 15 -39.42 -52.66 28.26
C VAL A 15 -39.78 -52.74 26.79
N GLY A 16 -38.95 -52.12 25.95
CA GLY A 16 -39.06 -52.20 24.49
C GLY A 16 -37.69 -51.96 23.87
N CYS A 17 -36.84 -52.98 23.88
CA CYS A 17 -35.62 -53.01 23.05
C CYS A 17 -36.05 -53.08 21.59
N SER A 18 -35.87 -51.99 20.85
CA SER A 18 -35.87 -52.00 19.38
C SER A 18 -34.55 -51.40 18.93
N ASN A 19 -33.70 -52.25 18.34
CA ASN A 19 -32.42 -51.87 17.77
C ASN A 19 -32.67 -50.97 16.55
N SER A 20 -32.53 -49.65 16.73
CA SER A 20 -32.40 -48.72 15.61
C SER A 20 -30.92 -48.52 15.32
N VAL A 21 -30.39 -49.31 14.38
CA VAL A 21 -29.14 -48.96 13.68
C VAL A 21 -29.46 -47.75 12.81
N SER A 22 -29.30 -46.57 13.39
CA SER A 22 -29.27 -45.31 12.66
C SER A 22 -27.88 -45.18 12.04
N THR A 23 -27.73 -45.69 10.82
CA THR A 23 -26.63 -45.32 9.94
C THR A 23 -26.82 -43.85 9.57
N ARG A 24 -26.35 -42.96 10.44
CA ARG A 24 -26.07 -41.57 10.08
C ARG A 24 -25.11 -41.66 8.88
N PRO A 25 -25.43 -41.08 7.71
CA PRO A 25 -24.45 -40.99 6.65
C PRO A 25 -23.30 -40.17 7.21
N THR A 26 -22.15 -40.80 7.43
CA THR A 26 -20.89 -40.10 7.58
C THR A 26 -20.64 -39.44 6.24
N THR A 27 -21.12 -38.20 6.09
CA THR A 27 -20.51 -37.27 5.16
C THR A 27 -19.03 -37.27 5.53
N ILE A 28 -18.21 -37.90 4.69
CA ILE A 28 -16.79 -37.67 4.64
C ILE A 28 -16.67 -36.22 4.18
N SER A 29 -16.84 -35.29 5.12
CA SER A 29 -16.32 -33.95 4.95
C SER A 29 -14.82 -34.18 4.90
N PRO A 30 -14.12 -33.83 3.81
CA PRO A 30 -12.67 -33.83 3.85
C PRO A 30 -12.34 -32.99 5.08
N SER A 31 -11.58 -33.57 6.00
CA SER A 31 -11.00 -32.81 7.11
C SER A 31 -10.11 -31.75 6.48
N GLY A 32 -10.71 -30.63 6.12
CA GLY A 32 -9.99 -29.39 5.96
C GLY A 32 -9.57 -29.03 7.36
N ASP A 33 -8.42 -29.55 7.77
CA ASP A 33 -7.68 -29.02 8.90
C ASP A 33 -7.70 -27.50 8.70
N ALA A 34 -8.44 -26.81 9.56
CA ALA A 34 -8.64 -25.39 9.41
C ALA A 34 -7.25 -24.75 9.45
N CYS A 35 -6.80 -24.20 8.32
CA CYS A 35 -5.49 -23.59 8.25
C CYS A 35 -5.40 -22.47 9.29
N THR A 36 -4.24 -22.36 9.94
CA THR A 36 -3.97 -21.23 10.82
C THR A 36 -4.13 -19.92 10.04
N LYS A 37 -4.74 -18.90 10.68
CA LYS A 37 -4.97 -17.57 10.07
C LYS A 37 -3.70 -16.71 10.04
N GLU A 38 -2.58 -17.33 9.71
CA GLU A 38 -1.29 -16.67 9.65
C GLU A 38 -1.11 -16.00 8.28
N ALA A 39 -0.47 -14.84 8.31
CA ALA A 39 -0.02 -14.13 7.12
C ALA A 39 1.50 -14.21 7.02
N LYS A 40 2.02 -14.39 5.80
CA LYS A 40 3.46 -14.33 5.51
C LYS A 40 3.75 -13.03 4.80
N ILE A 41 4.80 -12.34 5.25
CA ILE A 41 5.31 -11.15 4.59
C ILE A 41 6.20 -11.56 3.43
N CYS A 42 5.95 -10.97 2.27
CA CYS A 42 6.69 -11.16 1.04
C CYS A 42 7.87 -10.18 0.91
N PRO A 43 8.85 -10.44 0.03
CA PRO A 43 10.00 -9.54 -0.15
C PRO A 43 9.63 -8.11 -0.57
N ASP A 44 8.51 -7.94 -1.25
CA ASP A 44 7.89 -6.66 -1.63
C ASP A 44 7.12 -5.99 -0.46
N GLY A 45 7.01 -6.68 0.69
CA GLY A 45 6.28 -6.23 1.88
C GLY A 45 4.78 -6.55 1.87
N SER A 46 4.24 -7.19 0.83
CA SER A 46 2.84 -7.65 0.81
C SER A 46 2.62 -8.82 1.77
N THR A 47 1.35 -9.09 2.13
CA THR A 47 1.00 -10.23 2.99
C THR A 47 0.19 -11.25 2.23
N VAL A 48 0.70 -12.47 2.15
CA VAL A 48 -0.02 -13.61 1.58
C VAL A 48 -0.59 -14.50 2.68
N SER A 49 -1.81 -14.99 2.47
CA SER A 49 -2.47 -15.94 3.36
C SER A 49 -2.24 -17.38 2.89
N ARG A 50 -2.50 -18.35 3.77
CA ARG A 50 -2.52 -19.77 3.41
C ARG A 50 -3.67 -20.06 2.43
N THR A 51 -3.40 -20.90 1.44
CA THR A 51 -4.39 -21.42 0.49
C THR A 51 -5.14 -22.59 1.11
N GLN A 52 -6.44 -22.69 0.83
CA GLN A 52 -7.33 -23.65 1.49
C GLN A 52 -7.06 -25.12 1.08
N ALA A 53 -6.37 -25.35 -0.03
CA ALA A 53 -6.19 -26.69 -0.58
C ALA A 53 -5.12 -27.52 0.14
N ASN A 54 -4.06 -26.87 0.65
CA ASN A 54 -2.93 -27.53 1.30
C ASN A 54 -2.33 -26.73 2.48
N CYS A 55 -2.98 -25.65 2.90
CA CYS A 55 -2.48 -24.72 3.90
C CYS A 55 -1.10 -24.12 3.58
N GLU A 56 -0.65 -24.10 2.32
CA GLU A 56 0.58 -23.40 1.94
C GLU A 56 0.30 -21.92 1.68
N PHE A 57 1.26 -21.05 1.97
CA PHE A 57 1.14 -19.64 1.61
C PHE A 57 1.00 -19.48 0.10
N ALA A 58 0.09 -18.60 -0.34
CA ALA A 58 0.06 -18.19 -1.73
C ALA A 58 1.44 -17.67 -2.15
N ALA A 59 1.78 -17.83 -3.43
CA ALA A 59 2.99 -17.23 -3.97
C ALA A 59 2.98 -15.71 -3.71
N CYS A 60 4.13 -15.17 -3.31
CA CYS A 60 4.27 -13.72 -3.26
C CYS A 60 3.99 -13.16 -4.65
N PRO A 61 3.31 -12.00 -4.76
CA PRO A 61 3.23 -11.31 -6.03
C PRO A 61 4.68 -11.14 -6.52
N THR A 62 4.99 -11.77 -7.66
CA THR A 62 6.18 -11.41 -8.41
C THR A 62 5.97 -9.99 -8.89
N SER A 63 6.96 -9.11 -8.72
CA SER A 63 7.04 -7.77 -9.34
C SER A 63 7.14 -7.88 -10.86
N GLU A 64 6.16 -8.55 -11.45
CA GLU A 64 5.99 -8.91 -12.84
C GLU A 64 4.54 -8.56 -13.11
N THR A 65 4.22 -7.26 -13.08
CA THR A 65 3.18 -6.55 -13.86
C THR A 65 3.20 -5.07 -13.44
N SER A 66 4.15 -4.30 -13.99
CA SER A 66 4.15 -2.83 -13.99
C SER A 66 3.90 -2.31 -15.41
N ALA A 67 3.04 -3.00 -16.17
CA ALA A 67 2.78 -2.69 -17.57
C ALA A 67 1.35 -2.22 -17.85
N GLU A 68 0.38 -2.40 -16.94
CA GLU A 68 -1.02 -2.03 -17.24
C GLU A 68 -1.44 -0.62 -16.77
N ASN A 69 -0.71 0.04 -15.87
CA ASN A 69 -1.03 1.38 -15.36
C ASN A 69 0.10 2.41 -15.53
N THR A 70 1.06 2.12 -16.40
CA THR A 70 2.21 3.01 -16.65
C THR A 70 1.88 4.01 -17.75
N GLN A 71 1.91 5.30 -17.43
CA GLN A 71 1.67 6.42 -18.32
C GLN A 71 2.96 7.23 -18.55
N SER A 72 2.99 8.01 -19.62
CA SER A 72 4.06 9.00 -19.87
C SER A 72 3.59 10.39 -19.47
N PHE A 73 4.47 11.18 -18.87
CA PHE A 73 4.31 12.61 -18.65
C PHE A 73 5.38 13.36 -19.44
N ILE A 74 4.96 14.37 -20.21
CA ILE A 74 5.83 15.23 -21.01
C ILE A 74 5.66 16.67 -20.51
N ASP A 75 6.75 17.29 -20.07
CA ASP A 75 6.85 18.74 -19.86
C ASP A 75 7.62 19.35 -21.04
N GLU A 76 6.85 19.91 -21.99
CA GLU A 76 7.39 20.56 -23.19
C GLU A 76 8.22 21.81 -22.86
N ALA A 77 7.87 22.55 -21.80
CA ALA A 77 8.58 23.77 -21.43
C ALA A 77 10.00 23.45 -20.95
N GLN A 78 10.15 22.30 -20.29
CA GLN A 78 11.42 21.80 -19.78
C GLN A 78 12.09 20.76 -20.70
N ASN A 79 11.41 20.33 -21.77
CA ASN A 79 11.83 19.28 -22.69
C ASN A 79 12.22 17.99 -21.98
N VAL A 80 11.37 17.55 -21.05
CA VAL A 80 11.60 16.33 -20.26
C VAL A 80 10.37 15.42 -20.34
N GLU A 81 10.62 14.12 -20.45
CA GLU A 81 9.61 13.08 -20.40
C GLU A 81 9.99 12.06 -19.32
N PHE A 82 9.00 11.52 -18.62
CA PHE A 82 9.18 10.38 -17.71
C PHE A 82 7.94 9.50 -17.66
N MET A 83 8.16 8.25 -17.26
CA MET A 83 7.09 7.27 -17.04
C MET A 83 6.68 7.27 -15.57
N TYR A 84 5.39 7.10 -15.30
CA TYR A 84 4.84 7.02 -13.95
C TYR A 84 3.63 6.09 -13.89
N SER A 85 3.29 5.59 -12.70
CA SER A 85 2.05 4.85 -12.51
C SER A 85 0.89 5.78 -12.18
N ASP A 86 -0.25 5.64 -12.85
CA ASP A 86 -1.42 6.51 -12.68
C ASP A 86 -2.10 6.42 -11.31
N SER A 87 -1.88 5.31 -10.61
CA SER A 87 -2.54 4.97 -9.37
C SER A 87 -1.65 4.05 -8.54
N PHE A 88 -1.68 4.27 -7.23
CA PHE A 88 -1.00 3.41 -6.25
C PHE A 88 -1.86 2.21 -5.79
N GLN A 89 -3.08 2.07 -6.34
CA GLN A 89 -4.05 1.01 -5.99
C GLN A 89 -4.25 0.85 -4.47
N THR A 90 -4.37 2.00 -3.79
CA THR A 90 -4.44 2.13 -2.33
C THR A 90 -5.82 2.60 -1.89
N ASN A 91 -6.22 2.22 -0.67
CA ASN A 91 -7.52 2.62 -0.09
C ASN A 91 -7.38 3.75 0.94
N TYR A 92 -6.20 3.92 1.53
CA TYR A 92 -5.92 4.79 2.67
C TYR A 92 -4.80 5.80 2.41
N VAL A 93 -4.17 5.73 1.24
CA VAL A 93 -3.19 6.72 0.75
C VAL A 93 -3.61 7.18 -0.63
N GLU A 94 -3.53 8.48 -0.87
CA GLU A 94 -3.99 9.09 -2.11
C GLU A 94 -2.97 10.12 -2.59
N ALA A 95 -2.60 10.06 -3.88
CA ALA A 95 -1.80 11.10 -4.52
C ALA A 95 -2.70 12.29 -4.86
N GLN A 96 -2.32 13.51 -4.48
CA GLN A 96 -3.15 14.70 -4.78
C GLN A 96 -2.65 15.42 -6.04
N ASP A 97 -1.36 15.76 -6.07
CA ASP A 97 -0.71 16.46 -7.18
C ASP A 97 0.14 15.44 -7.95
N TRP A 98 -0.52 14.64 -8.80
CA TRP A 98 0.09 13.50 -9.48
C TRP A 98 -0.23 13.47 -10.99
N PRO A 99 0.73 13.17 -11.90
CA PRO A 99 2.15 12.83 -11.67
C PRO A 99 2.94 13.92 -10.95
N PRO A 100 4.13 13.62 -10.40
CA PRO A 100 4.88 14.62 -9.67
C PRO A 100 5.27 15.77 -10.60
N LEU A 101 5.22 17.00 -10.07
CA LEU A 101 5.82 18.15 -10.74
C LEU A 101 7.32 17.89 -10.88
N ILE A 102 7.86 18.07 -12.08
CA ILE A 102 9.30 18.00 -12.35
C ILE A 102 9.87 19.41 -12.58
N ILE A 103 11.02 19.68 -11.99
CA ILE A 103 11.79 20.91 -12.21
C ILE A 103 13.22 20.52 -12.58
N VAL A 104 13.66 20.96 -13.75
CA VAL A 104 14.98 20.68 -14.31
C VAL A 104 15.80 21.97 -14.37
N SER A 105 17.05 21.93 -13.92
CA SER A 105 17.97 23.07 -14.00
C SER A 105 19.43 22.63 -14.14
N ASN A 106 20.31 23.57 -14.46
CA ASN A 106 21.77 23.35 -14.53
C ASN A 106 22.49 23.73 -13.22
N ALA A 107 21.76 23.84 -12.10
CA ALA A 107 22.37 24.14 -10.81
C ALA A 107 23.12 22.90 -10.27
N ASP A 108 24.13 23.12 -9.44
CA ASP A 108 24.86 22.02 -8.81
C ASP A 108 24.01 21.33 -7.73
N PHE A 109 24.12 20.01 -7.62
CA PHE A 109 23.51 19.27 -6.53
C PHE A 109 24.14 19.64 -5.18
N SER A 110 23.29 19.96 -4.21
CA SER A 110 23.68 20.21 -2.82
C SER A 110 22.56 19.79 -1.87
N CYS A 111 22.90 19.32 -0.67
CA CYS A 111 21.90 18.95 0.33
C CYS A 111 22.30 19.45 1.72
N GLU A 112 21.42 20.25 2.32
CA GLU A 112 21.54 20.69 3.70
C GLU A 112 20.53 19.91 4.53
N SER A 113 20.99 18.91 5.28
CA SER A 113 20.10 18.11 6.15
C SER A 113 19.75 18.88 7.42
N GLY A 114 18.50 18.76 7.88
CA GLY A 114 18.00 19.45 9.06
C GLY A 114 16.51 19.74 8.97
N GLY A 115 16.04 20.66 9.82
CA GLY A 115 14.63 21.04 9.85
C GLY A 115 13.76 20.08 10.69
N ASN A 116 12.45 20.14 10.46
CA ASN A 116 11.46 19.37 11.18
C ASN A 116 10.18 19.22 10.35
N GLU A 117 9.66 18.00 10.25
CA GLU A 117 8.57 17.65 9.32
C GLU A 117 7.31 18.51 9.48
N ILE A 118 6.98 18.93 10.71
CA ILE A 118 5.77 19.73 10.98
C ILE A 118 6.01 21.25 10.91
N LYS A 119 7.17 21.69 10.42
CA LYS A 119 7.52 23.11 10.27
C LYS A 119 7.41 23.56 8.81
N PRO A 120 7.28 24.87 8.55
CA PRO A 120 7.20 25.43 7.19
C PRO A 120 8.36 25.06 6.26
N GLU A 121 9.55 24.80 6.82
CA GLU A 121 10.74 24.36 6.09
C GLU A 121 10.79 22.86 5.81
N GLY A 122 9.97 22.05 6.50
CA GLY A 122 10.02 20.58 6.45
C GLY A 122 11.28 20.00 7.11
N GLU A 123 11.41 18.68 7.09
CA GLU A 123 12.63 17.96 7.43
C GLU A 123 13.33 17.49 6.17
N THR A 124 14.59 17.87 6.02
CA THR A 124 15.45 17.48 4.90
C THR A 124 16.47 16.43 5.36
N VAL A 125 16.53 15.33 4.61
CA VAL A 125 17.51 14.26 4.82
C VAL A 125 18.19 13.90 3.50
N GLN A 126 19.50 13.68 3.55
CA GLN A 126 20.23 13.09 2.44
C GLN A 126 20.18 11.56 2.52
N ARG A 127 19.83 10.90 1.42
CA ARG A 127 19.86 9.44 1.28
C ARG A 127 20.50 9.04 -0.04
N ASN A 128 21.19 7.90 -0.06
CA ASN A 128 21.65 7.31 -1.32
C ASN A 128 20.62 6.28 -1.78
N LEU A 129 20.02 6.53 -2.95
CA LEU A 129 19.03 5.66 -3.57
C LEU A 129 19.63 5.14 -4.89
N ASN A 130 19.82 3.82 -4.99
CA ASN A 130 20.46 3.14 -6.12
C ASN A 130 21.83 3.73 -6.55
N GLY A 131 22.62 4.21 -5.59
CA GLY A 131 23.94 4.80 -5.85
C GLY A 131 23.94 6.30 -6.16
N SER A 132 22.77 6.91 -6.37
CA SER A 132 22.62 8.36 -6.55
C SER A 132 22.27 9.05 -5.23
N PRO A 133 22.87 10.22 -4.93
CA PRO A 133 22.50 11.00 -3.76
C PRO A 133 21.19 11.75 -4.00
N PHE A 134 20.22 11.55 -3.11
CA PHE A 134 18.98 12.30 -3.07
C PHE A 134 18.95 13.18 -1.83
N CYS A 135 18.47 14.41 -2.01
CA CYS A 135 18.06 15.30 -0.94
C CYS A 135 16.54 15.28 -0.87
N ILE A 136 15.99 14.79 0.24
CA ILE A 136 14.56 14.54 0.40
C ILE A 136 14.05 15.47 1.48
N THR A 137 13.14 16.35 1.13
CA THR A 137 12.43 17.20 2.10
C THR A 137 11.00 16.67 2.26
N THR A 138 10.58 16.45 3.49
CA THR A 138 9.21 16.08 3.85
C THR A 138 8.61 17.13 4.75
N GLN A 139 7.44 17.63 4.39
CA GLN A 139 6.65 18.53 5.22
C GLN A 139 5.26 17.93 5.41
N SER A 140 4.79 17.87 6.65
CA SER A 140 3.49 17.28 6.97
C SER A 140 2.59 18.19 7.78
N GLU A 141 1.32 18.24 7.36
CA GLU A 141 0.25 18.96 8.02
C GLU A 141 -0.93 18.03 8.31
N GLY A 142 -1.41 18.06 9.55
CA GLY A 142 -2.60 17.32 9.96
C GLY A 142 -3.88 18.09 9.61
N ALA A 143 -4.83 17.40 8.98
CA ALA A 143 -6.18 17.88 8.69
C ALA A 143 -7.24 16.97 9.33
N ALA A 144 -8.52 17.34 9.22
CA ALA A 144 -9.62 16.53 9.73
C ALA A 144 -9.65 15.15 9.05
N GLY A 145 -9.22 14.11 9.78
CA GLY A 145 -9.21 12.73 9.31
C GLY A 145 -8.09 12.34 8.34
N SER A 146 -7.13 13.23 8.09
CA SER A 146 -5.98 12.93 7.23
C SER A 146 -4.71 13.67 7.65
N THR A 147 -3.57 13.21 7.17
CA THR A 147 -2.31 13.99 7.14
C THR A 147 -1.93 14.16 5.67
N TYR A 148 -1.53 15.37 5.30
CA TYR A 148 -0.95 15.65 3.99
C TYR A 148 0.56 15.75 4.17
N SER A 149 1.32 15.01 3.37
CA SER A 149 2.78 15.08 3.33
C SER A 149 3.22 15.53 1.95
N ASN A 150 3.83 16.70 1.90
CA ASN A 150 4.50 17.23 0.72
C ASN A 150 5.91 16.65 0.68
N TYR A 151 6.28 16.10 -0.47
CA TYR A 151 7.60 15.54 -0.72
C TYR A 151 8.30 16.34 -1.80
N THR A 152 9.55 16.72 -1.53
CA THR A 152 10.47 17.29 -2.51
C THR A 152 11.68 16.39 -2.60
N TYR A 153 11.87 15.72 -3.73
CA TYR A 153 13.05 14.91 -4.02
C TYR A 153 13.94 15.66 -4.98
N LYS A 154 15.19 15.89 -4.60
CA LYS A 154 16.20 16.53 -5.44
C LYS A 154 17.35 15.58 -5.69
N THR A 155 17.79 15.45 -6.93
CA THR A 155 18.89 14.57 -7.35
C THR A 155 19.55 15.10 -8.62
N GLU A 156 20.65 14.48 -9.03
CA GLU A 156 21.32 14.75 -10.30
C GLU A 156 21.07 13.62 -11.30
N LYS A 157 20.74 13.99 -12.55
CA LYS A 157 20.54 13.07 -13.67
C LYS A 157 21.15 13.70 -14.93
N GLU A 158 22.10 13.02 -15.56
CA GLU A 158 22.78 13.47 -16.79
C GLU A 158 23.29 14.93 -16.69
N ASP A 159 24.02 15.23 -15.61
CA ASP A 159 24.59 16.57 -15.31
C ASP A 159 23.55 17.69 -15.15
N LYS A 160 22.28 17.34 -14.92
CA LYS A 160 21.20 18.27 -14.58
C LYS A 160 20.65 17.99 -13.20
N LEU A 161 20.30 19.07 -12.49
CA LEU A 161 19.54 18.97 -11.26
C LEU A 161 18.08 18.72 -11.59
N VAL A 162 17.53 17.65 -11.04
CA VAL A 162 16.11 17.29 -11.18
C VAL A 162 15.47 17.33 -9.80
N ILE A 163 14.32 18.00 -9.72
CA ILE A 163 13.50 18.09 -8.51
C ILE A 163 12.12 17.54 -8.84
N PHE A 164 11.61 16.66 -8.00
CA PHE A 164 10.24 16.14 -8.05
C PHE A 164 9.46 16.63 -6.84
N GLU A 165 8.27 17.16 -7.07
CA GLU A 165 7.35 17.60 -6.01
C GLU A 165 5.99 16.92 -6.16
N PHE A 166 5.50 16.36 -5.05
CA PHE A 166 4.17 15.75 -5.01
C PHE A 166 3.65 15.67 -3.57
N THR A 167 2.34 15.49 -3.45
CA THR A 167 1.63 15.41 -2.18
C THR A 167 0.97 14.05 -2.03
N LEU A 168 1.22 13.39 -0.90
CA LEU A 168 0.46 12.21 -0.49
C LEU A 168 -0.45 12.56 0.69
N ARG A 169 -1.71 12.19 0.56
CA ARG A 169 -2.71 12.27 1.62
C ARG A 169 -2.85 10.89 2.28
N PHE A 170 -2.62 10.83 3.58
CA PHE A 170 -2.74 9.63 4.41
C PHE A 170 -3.99 9.72 5.28
N ALA A 171 -4.86 8.71 5.23
CA ALA A 171 -6.00 8.62 6.14
C ALA A 171 -5.55 8.46 7.60
N GLN A 172 -6.28 9.03 8.56
CA GLN A 172 -5.99 8.80 9.97
C GLN A 172 -6.51 7.41 10.39
N CYS A 173 -5.62 6.41 10.44
CA CYS A 173 -6.01 5.02 10.69
C CYS A 173 -6.76 4.81 12.03
N MET A 174 -6.54 5.70 13.01
CA MET A 174 -7.21 5.65 14.31
C MET A 174 -8.70 6.04 14.26
N ASN A 175 -9.21 6.47 13.10
CA ASN A 175 -10.63 6.75 12.89
C ASN A 175 -11.43 5.49 12.48
N TYR A 176 -10.77 4.36 12.24
CA TYR A 176 -11.40 3.10 11.85
C TYR A 176 -11.36 2.10 13.01
N ASP A 177 -12.31 1.18 13.01
CA ASP A 177 -12.32 0.00 13.88
C ASP A 177 -11.55 -1.17 13.24
N GLU A 178 -11.38 -2.26 13.97
CA GLU A 178 -10.79 -3.50 13.44
C GLU A 178 -11.80 -4.25 12.55
N PRO A 179 -11.38 -4.77 11.38
CA PRO A 179 -10.00 -4.92 10.89
C PRO A 179 -9.43 -3.75 10.06
N GLU A 180 -10.26 -2.77 9.67
CA GLU A 180 -9.88 -1.71 8.73
C GLU A 180 -8.74 -0.84 9.26
N GLN A 181 -8.67 -0.63 10.58
CA GLN A 181 -7.56 0.05 11.24
C GLN A 181 -6.22 -0.63 10.92
N MET A 182 -6.16 -1.95 11.01
CA MET A 182 -4.94 -2.71 10.72
C MET A 182 -4.61 -2.72 9.23
N ASP A 183 -5.63 -2.80 8.37
CA ASP A 183 -5.43 -2.69 6.92
C ASP A 183 -4.83 -1.34 6.54
N CYS A 184 -5.36 -0.25 7.11
CA CYS A 184 -4.84 1.11 6.93
C CYS A 184 -3.39 1.22 7.40
N LEU A 185 -3.08 0.78 8.62
CA LEU A 185 -1.72 0.83 9.17
C LEU A 185 -0.72 0.03 8.34
N ASN A 186 -1.14 -1.13 7.83
CA ASN A 186 -0.29 -1.98 7.00
C ASN A 186 -0.08 -1.37 5.61
N GLU A 187 -1.12 -0.79 5.00
CA GLU A 187 -1.01 -0.10 3.71
C GLU A 187 -0.07 1.09 3.78
N GLN A 188 -0.24 1.97 4.76
CA GLN A 188 0.62 3.15 4.92
C GLN A 188 2.09 2.78 5.15
N LYS A 189 2.37 1.68 5.87
CA LYS A 189 3.74 1.17 6.04
C LYS A 189 4.37 0.66 4.75
N ARG A 190 3.58 0.21 3.78
CA ARG A 190 4.04 -0.29 2.47
C ARG A 190 4.32 0.83 1.49
N ILE A 191 3.73 2.01 1.68
CA ILE A 191 4.06 3.17 0.84
C ILE A 191 5.52 3.56 1.07
N LYS A 192 6.28 3.53 -0.02
CA LYS A 192 7.70 3.92 -0.09
C LYS A 192 7.87 4.93 -1.22
N PRO A 193 7.70 6.24 -0.94
CA PRO A 193 7.82 7.26 -1.96
C PRO A 193 9.21 7.26 -2.62
N ASP A 194 10.25 6.85 -1.87
CA ASP A 194 11.62 6.62 -2.37
C ASP A 194 11.63 5.68 -3.59
N ASN A 195 10.90 4.56 -3.56
CA ASN A 195 10.88 3.61 -4.68
C ASN A 195 10.19 4.18 -5.91
N ILE A 196 9.07 4.87 -5.70
CA ILE A 196 8.30 5.50 -6.78
C ILE A 196 9.16 6.55 -7.49
N ILE A 197 9.87 7.39 -6.73
CA ILE A 197 10.74 8.41 -7.31
C ILE A 197 11.98 7.80 -7.98
N MET A 198 12.53 6.71 -7.47
CA MET A 198 13.60 5.99 -8.18
C MET A 198 13.14 5.53 -9.56
N ASP A 199 11.99 4.85 -9.64
CA ASP A 199 11.46 4.34 -10.90
C ASP A 199 11.19 5.47 -11.90
N ILE A 200 10.62 6.59 -11.42
CA ILE A 200 10.41 7.80 -12.24
C ILE A 200 11.75 8.36 -12.72
N THR A 201 12.71 8.56 -11.81
CA THR A 201 14.04 9.11 -12.12
C THR A 201 14.80 8.25 -13.14
N ASP A 202 14.66 6.93 -13.07
CA ASP A 202 15.29 6.00 -14.01
C ASP A 202 14.73 6.16 -15.43
N SER A 203 13.44 6.48 -15.55
CA SER A 203 12.74 6.70 -16.82
C SER A 203 12.89 8.10 -17.41
N VAL A 204 13.42 9.07 -16.65
CA VAL A 204 13.60 10.47 -17.11
C VAL A 204 14.47 10.50 -18.37
N GLN A 205 13.96 11.16 -19.40
CA GLN A 205 14.66 11.44 -20.65
C GLN A 205 14.60 12.93 -20.94
N PHE A 206 15.76 13.52 -21.27
CA PHE A 206 15.83 14.90 -21.73
C PHE A 206 15.87 14.93 -23.26
N SER A 207 14.97 15.67 -23.87
CA SER A 207 15.02 15.88 -25.32
C SER A 207 15.89 17.09 -25.68
N SER A 208 16.69 16.94 -26.74
CA SER A 208 17.43 18.04 -27.37
C SER A 208 16.60 18.81 -28.41
N HIS A 209 15.43 18.27 -28.75
CA HIS A 209 14.48 18.85 -29.70
C HIS A 209 13.12 18.98 -29.01
N PRO A 210 12.35 20.06 -29.25
CA PRO A 210 10.98 20.15 -28.73
C PRO A 210 10.19 18.89 -29.07
N PHE A 211 9.50 18.31 -28.08
CA PHE A 211 8.58 17.23 -28.37
C PHE A 211 7.55 17.72 -29.40
N PRO A 212 7.23 16.92 -30.44
CA PRO A 212 6.28 17.35 -31.46
C PRO A 212 4.97 17.73 -30.78
N THR A 213 4.48 18.93 -31.05
CA THR A 213 3.19 19.35 -30.52
C THR A 213 2.09 18.56 -31.24
N ASP A 214 0.91 18.40 -30.62
CA ASP A 214 -0.26 17.80 -31.30
C ASP A 214 -0.64 18.54 -32.61
N GLN A 215 -0.12 19.76 -32.82
CA GLN A 215 -0.27 20.51 -34.08
C GLN A 215 0.65 20.04 -35.21
N ASP A 216 1.68 19.25 -34.92
CA ASP A 216 2.64 18.72 -35.89
C ASP A 216 2.22 17.34 -36.45
N LEU A 217 1.11 16.78 -35.95
CA LEU A 217 0.57 15.46 -36.33
C LEU A 217 -0.61 15.51 -37.34
N ASN A 218 -0.93 16.69 -37.89
CA ASN A 218 -2.00 16.88 -38.89
C ASN A 218 -1.47 17.29 -40.27
#